data_AF-A0A7J5V8Q7-F1
#
_entry.id   AF-A0A7J5V8Q7-F1
#
_cell.length_a   1.000
_cell.length_b   1.000
_cell.length_c   1.000
_cell.angle_alpha   90.00
_cell.angle_beta   90.00
_cell.angle_gamma   90.00
#
_symmetry.space_group_name_H-M   'P 1'
#
loop_
_entity.id
_entity.type
_entity.pdbx_description
1 polymer ?
#
loop_
_entity_poly.entity_id
_entity_poly.type
_entity_poly.pdbx_seq_one_letter_code
_entity_poly.pdbx_strand_id
1 'polypeptide(L)' 'MSRRINPELLKTDRRIISRKVLIGELSEKDLSALLKKLPDMADNAEEIPFQANEK' A
#
# COMPACT_ATOMS: atom_id res chain seq x y z
N MET A 1 -18.24 -11.32 -11.26
CA MET A 1 -17.15 -10.71 -12.07
C MET A 1 -15.82 -10.99 -11.38
N SER A 2 -15.07 -11.98 -11.85
CA SER A 2 -13.76 -12.34 -11.26
C SER A 2 -12.76 -11.22 -11.57
N ARG A 3 -12.44 -10.39 -10.56
CA ARG A 3 -11.44 -9.33 -10.69
C ARG A 3 -10.09 -10.02 -10.89
N ARG A 4 -9.55 -9.97 -12.10
CA ARG A 4 -8.18 -10.44 -12.39
C ARG A 4 -7.22 -9.53 -11.63
N ILE A 5 -6.79 -9.97 -10.45
CA ILE A 5 -5.82 -9.22 -9.63
C ILE A 5 -4.48 -9.30 -10.35
N ASN A 6 -3.98 -8.17 -10.81
CA ASN A 6 -2.72 -8.11 -11.53
C ASN A 6 -1.56 -8.33 -10.53
N PRO A 7 -0.76 -9.40 -10.67
CA PRO A 7 0.27 -9.75 -9.71
C PRO A 7 1.39 -8.71 -9.61
N GLU A 8 1.61 -7.91 -10.67
CA GLU A 8 2.58 -6.81 -10.65
C GLU A 8 2.12 -5.64 -9.79
N LEU A 9 0.80 -5.39 -9.71
CA LEU A 9 0.22 -4.37 -8.83
C LEU A 9 0.30 -4.78 -7.34
N LEU A 10 0.28 -6.08 -7.05
CA LEU A 10 0.50 -6.58 -5.69
C LEU A 10 1.94 -6.34 -5.19
N LYS A 11 2.92 -6.23 -6.09
CA LYS A 11 4.31 -5.91 -5.71
C LYS A 11 4.51 -4.46 -5.27
N THR A 12 3.58 -3.58 -5.61
CA THR A 12 3.61 -2.14 -5.27
C THR A 12 2.66 -1.77 -4.12
N ASP A 13 1.84 -2.71 -3.62
CA ASP A 13 0.97 -2.47 -2.46
C ASP A 13 1.82 -2.22 -1.21
N ARG A 14 1.70 -1.02 -0.64
CA ARG A 14 2.40 -0.59 0.57
C ARG A 14 2.25 -1.60 1.72
N ARG A 15 1.10 -2.28 1.86
CA ARG A 15 0.87 -3.26 2.93
C ARG A 15 1.71 -4.52 2.74
N ILE A 16 1.92 -4.95 1.50
CA ILE A 16 2.78 -6.10 1.17
C ILE A 16 4.25 -5.74 1.39
N ILE A 17 4.65 -4.53 0.99
CA ILE A 17 6.00 -4.00 1.22
C ILE A 17 6.29 -3.89 2.73
N SER A 18 5.37 -3.31 3.52
CA SER A 18 5.51 -3.22 4.98
C SER A 18 5.62 -4.60 5.65
N ARG A 19 4.90 -5.61 5.17
CA ARG A 19 5.05 -6.98 5.67
C ARG A 19 6.44 -7.56 5.38
N LYS A 20 6.99 -7.35 4.18
CA LYS A 20 8.37 -7.79 3.85
C LYS A 20 9.42 -7.12 4.72
N VAL A 21 9.24 -5.84 5.04
CA VAL A 21 10.10 -5.12 6.00
C VAL A 21 10.00 -5.73 7.40
N LEU A 22 8.78 -6.00 7.89
CA LEU A 22 8.56 -6.59 9.21
C LEU A 22 9.09 -8.03 9.33
N ILE A 23 9.18 -8.76 8.22
CA ILE A 23 9.75 -10.13 8.17
C ILE A 23 11.29 -10.09 8.00
N GLY A 24 11.89 -8.91 7.75
CA GLY A 24 13.34 -8.75 7.55
C GLY A 24 13.83 -9.05 6.14
N GLU A 25 12.92 -9.29 5.18
CA GLU A 25 13.24 -9.51 3.76
C GLU A 25 13.55 -8.22 3.01
N LEU A 26 13.35 -7.06 3.64
CA LEU A 26 13.56 -5.75 3.03
C LEU A 26 14.23 -4.80 4.04
N SER A 27 15.38 -4.23 3.68
CA SER A 27 16.05 -3.26 4.54
C SER A 27 15.27 -1.93 4.55
N GLU A 28 15.42 -1.14 5.62
CA GLU A 28 14.81 0.21 5.69
C GLU A 28 15.28 1.13 4.55
N LYS A 29 16.51 0.92 4.07
CA LYS A 29 17.10 1.68 2.97
C LYS A 29 16.40 1.35 1.65
N ASP A 30 16.11 0.08 1.40
CA ASP A 30 15.38 -0.39 0.22
C ASP A 30 13.90 0.04 0.27
N LEU A 31 13.29 0.02 1.46
CA LEU A 31 11.95 0.56 1.69
C LEU A 31 11.87 2.02 1.29
N SER A 32 12.80 2.85 1.78
CA SER A 32 12.84 4.27 1.47
C SER A 32 12.97 4.52 -0.04
N ALA A 33 13.81 3.73 -0.72
CA ALA A 33 13.98 3.82 -2.17
C ALA A 33 12.71 3.42 -2.94
N LEU A 34 11.96 2.41 -2.50
CA LEU A 34 10.69 2.02 -3.10
C LEU A 34 9.59 3.04 -2.86
N LEU A 35 9.49 3.61 -1.66
CA LEU A 35 8.49 4.62 -1.34
C LEU A 35 8.67 5.90 -2.16
N LYS A 36 9.92 6.28 -2.48
CA LYS A 36 10.23 7.41 -3.38
C LYS A 36 9.81 7.19 -4.83
N LYS A 37 9.66 5.93 -5.27
CA LYS A 37 9.22 5.60 -6.63
C LYS A 37 7.69 5.59 -6.78
N LEU A 38 6.95 5.63 -5.68
CA LEU A 38 5.50 5.68 -5.74
C LEU A 38 5.05 7.07 -6.22
N PRO A 39 4.10 7.15 -7.16
CA PRO A 39 3.53 8.43 -7.57
C PRO A 39 2.83 9.08 -6.38
N ASP A 40 2.81 10.42 -6.37
CA ASP A 40 1.98 11.13 -5.42
C ASP A 40 0.51 10.85 -5.75
N MET A 41 -0.21 10.37 -4.75
CA MET A 41 -1.62 10.02 -4.85
C MET A 41 -2.45 10.88 -3.89
N ALA A 42 -1.88 11.95 -3.32
CA ALA A 42 -2.56 12.87 -2.43
C ALA A 42 -3.86 13.42 -3.07
N ASP A 43 -3.81 13.78 -4.35
CA ASP A 43 -4.98 14.30 -5.08
C ASP A 43 -6.09 13.25 -5.29
N ASN A 44 -5.74 11.95 -5.23
CA ASN A 44 -6.69 10.83 -5.40
C ASN A 44 -7.16 10.28 -4.04
N ALA A 45 -6.76 10.87 -2.92
CA ALA A 45 -7.13 10.42 -1.60
C ALA A 45 -8.56 10.90 -1.26
N GLU A 46 -9.52 9.99 -1.28
CA GLU A 46 -10.86 10.26 -0.76
C GLU A 46 -10.87 10.10 0.77
N GLU A 47 -11.43 11.08 1.47
CA GLU A 47 -11.63 11.02 2.92
C GLU A 47 -12.73 9.99 3.22
N ILE A 48 -12.40 8.95 4.00
CA ILE A 48 -13.37 7.93 4.40
C ILE A 48 -14.04 8.43 5.69
N PRO A 49 -15.33 8.81 5.67
CA PRO A 49 -16.01 9.22 6.88
C PRO A 49 -16.12 8.04 7.85
N PHE A 50 -15.78 8.27 9.11
CA PHE A 50 -16.02 7.29 10.17
C PHE A 50 -17.53 7.22 10.42
N GLN A 51 -18.19 6.19 9.87
CA GLN A 51 -19.55 5.85 10.26
C GLN A 51 -19.48 5.20 11.65
N ALA A 52 -19.57 6.04 12.69
CA ALA A 52 -19.89 5.57 14.02
C ALA A 52 -21.23 4.84 13.88
N ASN A 53 -21.21 3.52 14.02
CA ASN A 53 -22.39 2.69 13.94
C ASN A 53 -23.23 3.02 15.19
N GLU A 54 -24.10 4.04 15.08
CA GLU A 54 -25.07 4.38 16.13
C GLU A 54 -26.03 3.20 16.29
N LYS A 55 -25.93 2.55 17.45
CA LYS A 55 -26.88 1.54 17.91
C LYS A 55 -27.95 2.20 18.78
#